data_AF-A0A1V0P3T3-F1
#
_entry.id   AF-A0A1V0P3T3-F1
#
_cell.length_a   1.000
_cell.length_b   1.000
_cell.length_c   1.000
_cell.angle_alpha   90.00
_cell.angle_beta   90.00
_cell.angle_gamma   90.00
#
_symmetry.space_group_name_H-M   'P 1'
#
loop_
_entity.id
_entity.type
_entity.pdbx_description
1 polymer ?
#
loop_
_entity_poly.entity_id
_entity_poly.type
_entity_poly.pdbx_seq_one_letter_code
_entity_poly.pdbx_strand_id
1 'polypeptide(L)'
;MGKKNKKIPRPGKNREKSNRVPEPKVNQENEIVFDFSYDKWLKSFNFKDFTTYLKDTGEYAEQITYILSTLIPKISKDLKLGSNLSEFKHCHEVKSKYAVSVYSAAISKIHNVSEDDLNLWQLGINGSTRLICHLSGKKFIPLLVDYHHLGYPSKDHNGKDTSSYNFCPYDSFVLKQ
;
A
#
# COMPACT_ATOMS: atom_id res chain seq x y z
N MET A 1 -3.89 -14.29 77.58
CA MET A 1 -4.37 -13.42 76.47
C MET A 1 -3.68 -13.84 75.18
N GLY A 2 -4.29 -14.70 74.37
CA GLY A 2 -3.71 -15.15 73.10
C GLY A 2 -4.03 -14.17 71.98
N LYS A 3 -3.01 -13.53 71.39
CA LYS A 3 -3.16 -12.68 70.21
C LYS A 3 -3.60 -13.55 69.02
N LYS A 4 -4.80 -13.31 68.50
CA LYS A 4 -5.29 -13.93 67.25
C LYS A 4 -4.46 -13.41 66.08
N ASN A 5 -3.74 -14.30 65.39
CA ASN A 5 -3.09 -13.99 64.12
C ASN A 5 -4.15 -13.59 63.08
N LYS A 6 -4.13 -12.33 62.66
CA LYS A 6 -4.92 -11.86 61.50
C LYS A 6 -4.35 -12.52 60.26
N LYS A 7 -5.15 -13.36 59.58
CA LYS A 7 -4.82 -13.87 58.25
C LYS A 7 -4.75 -12.69 57.28
N ILE A 8 -3.59 -12.49 56.67
CA ILE A 8 -3.39 -11.53 55.58
C ILE A 8 -4.22 -12.01 54.37
N PRO A 9 -5.09 -11.19 53.78
CA PRO A 9 -5.81 -11.55 52.57
C PRO A 9 -4.80 -11.82 51.46
N ARG A 10 -4.87 -13.00 50.83
CA ARG A 10 -4.10 -13.25 49.62
C ARG A 10 -4.64 -12.32 48.53
N PRO A 11 -3.80 -11.56 47.81
CA PRO A 11 -4.28 -10.76 46.70
C PRO A 11 -5.01 -11.69 45.74
N GLY A 12 -6.30 -11.41 45.51
CA GLY A 12 -7.07 -12.12 44.51
C GLY A 12 -6.31 -12.03 43.19
N LYS A 13 -6.21 -13.14 42.46
CA LYS A 13 -5.74 -13.12 41.07
C LYS A 13 -6.73 -12.30 40.26
N ASN A 14 -6.62 -10.97 40.30
CA ASN A 14 -7.11 -10.12 39.24
C ASN A 14 -6.27 -10.52 38.03
N ARG A 15 -6.77 -11.48 37.27
CA ARG A 15 -6.35 -11.66 35.88
C ARG A 15 -6.61 -10.30 35.25
N GLU A 16 -5.56 -9.53 35.05
CA GLU A 16 -5.61 -8.38 34.16
C GLU A 16 -6.30 -8.88 32.90
N LYS A 17 -7.43 -8.27 32.56
CA LYS A 17 -8.05 -8.49 31.26
C LYS A 17 -7.00 -8.01 30.28
N SER A 18 -6.24 -8.97 29.74
CA SER A 18 -5.35 -8.73 28.63
C SER A 18 -6.23 -8.11 27.55
N ASN A 19 -6.03 -6.81 27.30
CA ASN A 19 -6.62 -6.11 26.17
C ASN A 19 -5.98 -6.68 24.89
N ARG A 20 -6.23 -7.95 24.60
CA ARG A 20 -5.84 -8.55 23.35
C ARG A 20 -6.62 -7.83 22.28
N VAL A 21 -5.92 -7.34 21.27
CA VAL A 21 -6.56 -6.92 20.03
C VAL A 21 -7.41 -8.11 19.58
N PRO A 22 -8.72 -7.94 19.38
CA PRO A 22 -9.57 -9.03 18.92
C PRO A 22 -8.98 -9.60 17.64
N GLU A 23 -8.79 -10.92 17.58
CA GLU A 23 -8.46 -11.55 16.32
C GLU A 23 -9.61 -11.27 15.35
N PRO A 24 -9.33 -10.75 14.14
CA PRO A 24 -10.37 -10.56 13.14
C PRO A 24 -11.02 -11.93 12.86
N LYS A 25 -12.34 -11.96 12.76
CA LYS A 25 -13.07 -13.17 12.35
C LYS A 25 -12.71 -13.44 10.90
N VAL A 26 -11.73 -14.32 10.69
CA VAL A 26 -11.20 -14.64 9.36
C VAL A 26 -12.24 -15.43 8.58
N ASN A 27 -12.94 -14.78 7.64
CA ASN A 27 -13.67 -15.49 6.58
C ASN A 27 -12.68 -15.75 5.44
N GLN A 28 -11.93 -16.85 5.57
CA GLN A 28 -10.75 -17.17 4.74
C GLN A 28 -11.02 -17.23 3.23
N GLU A 29 -12.26 -17.46 2.81
CA GLU A 29 -12.53 -17.77 1.39
C GLU A 29 -12.55 -16.55 0.47
N ASN A 30 -12.68 -15.31 0.96
CA ASN A 30 -12.80 -14.10 0.11
C ASN A 30 -11.94 -12.91 0.52
N GLU A 31 -10.99 -13.10 1.44
CA GLU A 31 -10.18 -12.00 1.94
C GLU A 31 -9.08 -11.59 0.96
N ILE A 32 -9.00 -10.30 0.67
CA ILE A 32 -7.88 -9.72 -0.05
C ILE A 32 -6.72 -9.55 0.93
N VAL A 33 -5.55 -10.03 0.53
CA VAL A 33 -4.33 -9.95 1.33
C VAL A 33 -3.30 -9.11 0.60
N PHE A 34 -2.56 -8.30 1.35
CA PHE A 34 -1.39 -7.59 0.83
C PHE A 34 -0.11 -8.32 1.27
N ASP A 35 0.75 -8.63 0.30
CA ASP A 35 2.02 -9.30 0.51
C ASP A 35 3.16 -8.35 0.12
N PHE A 36 3.93 -7.91 1.12
CA PHE A 36 5.03 -6.94 0.96
C PHE A 36 6.40 -7.60 0.79
N SER A 37 6.45 -8.83 0.26
CA SER A 37 7.71 -9.53 -0.03
C SER A 37 8.63 -8.81 -1.01
N TYR A 38 8.09 -7.92 -1.85
CA TYR A 38 8.87 -7.05 -2.73
C TYR A 38 9.19 -5.73 -2.02
N ASP A 39 10.32 -5.69 -1.31
CA ASP A 39 10.74 -4.61 -0.40
C ASP A 39 10.95 -3.25 -1.06
N LYS A 40 11.25 -3.22 -2.36
CA LYS A 40 11.54 -1.99 -3.13
C LYS A 40 10.31 -1.26 -3.68
N TRP A 41 9.09 -1.62 -3.27
CA TRP A 41 7.85 -1.01 -3.78
C TRP A 41 7.73 0.52 -3.53
N LEU A 42 8.53 1.05 -2.59
CA LEU A 42 8.67 2.49 -2.31
C LEU A 42 9.82 3.18 -3.07
N LYS A 43 10.52 2.46 -3.94
CA LYS A 43 11.65 3.02 -4.70
C LYS A 43 11.11 3.87 -5.84
N SER A 44 11.59 5.11 -5.93
CA SER A 44 11.23 6.01 -7.01
C SER A 44 11.97 5.66 -8.30
N PHE A 45 11.34 6.00 -9.42
CA PHE A 45 11.84 5.75 -10.77
C PHE A 45 11.41 6.88 -11.70
N ASN A 46 12.22 7.15 -12.71
CA ASN A 46 11.91 8.09 -13.76
C ASN A 46 12.21 7.47 -15.12
N PHE A 47 11.30 7.67 -16.07
CA PHE A 47 11.47 7.26 -17.46
C PHE A 47 10.61 8.12 -18.37
N LYS A 48 11.25 8.86 -19.29
CA LYS A 48 10.58 9.85 -20.15
C LYS A 48 9.78 10.83 -19.27
N ASP A 49 8.50 11.01 -19.55
CA ASP A 49 7.59 11.92 -18.83
C ASP A 49 6.93 11.27 -17.60
N PHE A 50 7.30 10.03 -17.26
CA PHE A 50 6.81 9.33 -16.09
C PHE A 50 7.82 9.42 -14.94
N THR A 51 7.34 9.82 -13.76
CA THR A 51 8.14 9.86 -12.54
C THR A 51 7.33 9.41 -11.33
N THR A 52 7.97 8.70 -10.42
CA THR A 52 7.45 8.39 -9.08
C THR A 52 8.29 9.04 -7.98
N TYR A 53 9.12 10.03 -8.33
CA TYR A 53 9.78 10.88 -7.36
C TYR A 53 8.79 11.85 -6.76
N LEU A 54 8.94 12.12 -5.47
CA LEU A 54 8.16 13.09 -4.73
C LEU A 54 8.91 14.41 -4.65
N LYS A 55 8.19 15.47 -4.28
CA LYS A 55 8.76 16.78 -4.02
C LYS A 55 9.71 16.74 -2.82
N ASP A 56 9.25 16.15 -1.72
CA ASP A 56 9.94 16.17 -0.44
C ASP A 56 9.37 15.10 0.53
N THR A 57 9.92 15.07 1.75
CA THR A 57 9.48 14.16 2.82
C THR A 57 8.05 14.45 3.30
N GLY A 58 7.57 15.70 3.18
CA GLY A 58 6.20 16.05 3.56
C GLY A 58 5.18 15.40 2.64
N GLU A 59 5.40 15.52 1.31
CA GLU A 59 4.56 14.83 0.32
C GLU A 59 4.62 13.30 0.51
N TYR A 60 5.80 12.74 0.81
CA TYR A 60 5.90 11.33 1.15
C TYR A 60 5.03 10.95 2.35
N ALA A 61 5.13 11.70 3.45
CA ALA A 61 4.40 11.41 4.69
C ALA A 61 2.88 11.40 4.47
N GLU A 62 2.36 12.37 3.71
CA GLU A 62 0.94 12.41 3.33
C GLU A 62 0.54 11.17 2.53
N GLN A 63 1.31 10.84 1.50
CA GLN A 63 0.96 9.76 0.57
C GLN A 63 1.09 8.37 1.19
N ILE A 64 2.14 8.12 1.97
CA ILE A 64 2.31 6.83 2.63
C ILE A 64 1.29 6.64 3.76
N THR A 65 0.95 7.71 4.48
CA THR A 65 -0.13 7.67 5.48
C THR A 65 -1.43 7.30 4.79
N TYR A 66 -1.80 7.95 3.68
CA TYR A 66 -2.98 7.59 2.91
C TYR A 66 -2.99 6.12 2.49
N ILE A 67 -1.87 5.61 1.96
CA ILE A 67 -1.76 4.21 1.51
C ILE A 67 -2.04 3.24 2.66
N LEU A 68 -1.36 3.43 3.80
CA LEU A 68 -1.39 2.50 4.93
C LEU A 68 -2.63 2.67 5.83
N SER A 69 -3.14 3.88 6.00
CA SER A 69 -4.27 4.15 6.90
C SER A 69 -5.62 4.07 6.20
N THR A 70 -5.66 4.22 4.88
CA THR A 70 -6.91 4.38 4.12
C THR A 70 -7.01 3.38 2.98
N LEU A 71 -6.08 3.40 2.02
CA LEU A 71 -6.19 2.62 0.80
C LEU A 71 -6.18 1.12 1.05
N ILE A 72 -5.12 0.61 1.69
CA ILE A 72 -4.95 -0.83 1.98
C ILE A 72 -6.08 -1.34 2.89
N PRO A 73 -6.41 -0.69 4.02
CA PRO A 73 -7.49 -1.17 4.88
C PRO A 73 -8.84 -1.23 4.17
N LYS A 74 -9.19 -0.20 3.39
CA LYS A 74 -10.48 -0.14 2.67
C LYS A 74 -10.56 -1.23 1.60
N ILE A 75 -9.48 -1.45 0.84
CA ILE A 75 -9.44 -2.52 -0.16
C ILE A 75 -9.53 -3.90 0.49
N SER A 76 -8.73 -4.15 1.53
CA SER A 76 -8.71 -5.46 2.21
C SER A 76 -10.08 -5.84 2.76
N LYS A 77 -10.83 -4.84 3.24
CA LYS A 77 -12.14 -5.04 3.88
C LYS A 77 -13.30 -5.12 2.88
N ASP A 78 -13.32 -4.22 1.89
CA ASP A 78 -14.55 -3.94 1.12
C ASP A 78 -14.43 -4.28 -0.37
N LEU A 79 -13.22 -4.36 -0.94
CA LEU A 79 -13.07 -4.68 -2.36
C LEU A 79 -13.44 -6.14 -2.62
N LYS A 80 -14.26 -6.36 -3.65
CA LYS A 80 -14.55 -7.69 -4.20
C LYS A 80 -14.10 -7.72 -5.64
N LEU A 81 -13.15 -8.59 -5.99
CA LEU A 81 -12.68 -8.74 -7.36
C LEU A 81 -13.86 -9.08 -8.28
N GLY A 82 -13.96 -8.39 -9.42
CA GLY A 82 -15.08 -8.53 -10.36
C GLY A 82 -16.34 -7.73 -10.01
N SER A 83 -16.37 -7.02 -8.88
CA SER A 83 -17.44 -6.05 -8.59
C SER A 83 -17.19 -4.71 -9.27
N ASN A 84 -18.24 -4.13 -9.86
CA ASN A 84 -18.19 -2.83 -10.55
C ASN A 84 -18.73 -1.70 -9.65
N LEU A 85 -18.24 -1.63 -8.40
CA LEU A 85 -18.62 -0.55 -7.50
C LEU A 85 -17.91 0.74 -7.91
N SER A 86 -18.65 1.84 -8.04
CA SER A 86 -18.13 3.13 -8.48
C SER A 86 -17.02 3.67 -7.58
N GLU A 87 -17.05 3.34 -6.28
CA GLU A 87 -16.01 3.71 -5.31
C GLU A 87 -14.65 3.03 -5.59
N PHE A 88 -14.66 1.90 -6.31
CA PHE A 88 -13.47 1.12 -6.67
C PHE A 88 -13.15 1.18 -8.16
N LYS A 89 -13.65 2.20 -8.87
CA LYS A 89 -13.39 2.38 -10.31
C LYS A 89 -11.91 2.54 -10.67
N HIS A 90 -11.04 2.80 -9.70
CA HIS A 90 -9.58 2.90 -9.86
C HIS A 90 -8.84 1.67 -9.32
N CYS A 91 -9.56 0.62 -8.90
CA CYS A 91 -9.04 -0.68 -8.52
C CYS A 91 -9.29 -1.68 -9.65
N HIS A 92 -8.45 -1.67 -10.67
CA HIS A 92 -8.63 -2.50 -11.85
C HIS A 92 -7.29 -2.92 -12.46
N GLU A 93 -7.35 -3.95 -13.29
CA GLU A 93 -6.25 -4.39 -14.15
C GLU A 93 -5.77 -3.25 -15.07
N VAL A 94 -4.45 -3.11 -15.20
CA VAL A 94 -3.83 -2.08 -16.04
C VAL A 94 -3.86 -2.52 -17.50
N LYS A 95 -4.75 -1.90 -18.30
CA LYS A 95 -4.96 -2.25 -19.73
C LYS A 95 -4.46 -1.21 -20.72
N SER A 96 -4.16 0.01 -20.26
CA SER A 96 -3.67 1.07 -21.13
C SER A 96 -2.27 0.71 -21.61
N LYS A 97 -2.02 0.68 -22.94
CA LYS A 97 -0.70 0.38 -23.51
C LYS A 97 0.40 1.27 -22.93
N TYR A 98 0.09 2.56 -22.72
CA TYR A 98 1.03 3.50 -22.12
C TYR A 98 1.31 3.15 -20.65
N ALA A 99 0.26 2.97 -19.84
CA ALA A 99 0.39 2.62 -18.42
C ALA A 99 1.17 1.32 -18.22
N VAL A 100 0.83 0.28 -18.99
CA VAL A 100 1.56 -1.00 -19.00
C VAL A 100 3.03 -0.77 -19.31
N SER A 101 3.35 0.01 -20.35
CA SER A 101 4.74 0.28 -20.73
C SER A 101 5.53 1.00 -19.64
N VAL A 102 4.99 2.08 -19.05
CA VAL A 102 5.75 2.84 -18.03
C VAL A 102 5.86 2.09 -16.70
N TYR A 103 4.80 1.40 -16.27
CA TYR A 103 4.83 0.61 -15.04
C TYR A 103 5.73 -0.62 -15.18
N SER A 104 5.67 -1.35 -16.29
CA SER A 104 6.50 -2.54 -16.50
C SER A 104 7.99 -2.17 -16.58
N ALA A 105 8.33 -1.09 -17.29
CA ALA A 105 9.70 -0.57 -17.33
C ALA A 105 10.23 -0.20 -15.92
N ALA A 106 9.41 0.47 -15.12
CA ALA A 106 9.75 0.83 -13.74
C ALA A 106 9.96 -0.41 -12.87
N ILE A 107 8.99 -1.34 -12.89
CA ILE A 107 8.99 -2.55 -12.08
C ILE A 107 10.16 -3.47 -12.46
N SER A 108 10.39 -3.68 -13.76
CA SER A 108 11.53 -4.48 -14.25
C SER A 108 12.85 -3.88 -13.78
N LYS A 109 13.01 -2.55 -13.85
CA LYS A 109 14.23 -1.89 -13.40
C LYS A 109 14.44 -1.95 -11.88
N ILE A 110 13.38 -1.79 -11.09
CA ILE A 110 13.44 -1.75 -9.63
C ILE A 110 13.68 -3.16 -9.05
N HIS A 111 12.96 -4.15 -9.58
CA HIS A 111 12.87 -5.49 -8.98
C HIS A 111 13.61 -6.58 -9.77
N ASN A 112 14.11 -6.28 -10.97
CA ASN A 112 14.77 -7.24 -11.86
C ASN A 112 13.85 -8.43 -12.22
N VAL A 113 12.59 -8.13 -12.54
CA VAL A 113 11.56 -9.10 -12.96
C VAL A 113 11.21 -8.91 -14.44
N SER A 114 10.79 -9.99 -15.09
CA SER A 114 10.29 -9.95 -16.47
C SER A 114 8.92 -9.28 -16.53
N GLU A 115 8.63 -8.56 -17.62
CA GLU A 115 7.33 -7.92 -17.83
C GLU A 115 6.21 -8.94 -18.09
N ASP A 116 6.54 -10.07 -18.75
CA ASP A 116 5.58 -11.09 -19.16
C ASP A 116 4.94 -11.84 -17.97
N ASP A 117 5.55 -11.77 -16.78
CA ASP A 117 5.08 -12.45 -15.58
C ASP A 117 4.09 -11.60 -14.76
N LEU A 118 3.78 -10.38 -15.20
CA LEU A 118 3.05 -9.39 -14.40
C LEU A 118 1.56 -9.28 -14.73
N ASN A 119 0.71 -9.77 -13.82
CA ASN A 119 -0.70 -9.40 -13.77
C ASN A 119 -0.87 -8.05 -13.05
N LEU A 120 -0.64 -6.95 -13.77
CA LEU A 120 -0.63 -5.60 -13.21
C LEU A 120 -2.04 -5.09 -12.87
N TRP A 121 -2.19 -4.67 -11.62
CA TRP A 121 -3.36 -4.00 -11.11
C TRP A 121 -2.98 -2.63 -10.54
N GLN A 122 -3.81 -1.64 -10.85
CA GLN A 122 -3.76 -0.34 -10.21
C GLN A 122 -4.82 -0.30 -9.12
N LEU A 123 -4.45 0.20 -7.95
CA LEU A 123 -5.33 0.37 -6.80
C LEU A 123 -5.38 1.84 -6.38
N GLY A 124 -6.59 2.38 -6.31
CA GLY A 124 -6.85 3.75 -5.87
C GLY A 124 -8.31 3.92 -5.47
N ILE A 125 -8.59 4.88 -4.58
CA ILE A 125 -9.95 5.26 -4.22
C ILE A 125 -10.19 6.71 -4.61
N ASN A 126 -9.41 7.62 -4.03
CA ASN A 126 -9.49 9.06 -4.24
C ASN A 126 -8.11 9.64 -4.55
N GLY A 127 -8.07 10.82 -5.19
CA GLY A 127 -6.83 11.56 -5.43
C GLY A 127 -5.96 10.98 -6.54
N SER A 128 -4.70 11.38 -6.58
CA SER A 128 -3.71 10.98 -7.60
C SER A 128 -3.06 9.63 -7.30
N THR A 129 -2.84 9.30 -6.04
CA THR A 129 -2.00 8.14 -5.66
C THR A 129 -2.59 6.82 -6.08
N ARG A 130 -1.72 6.01 -6.71
CA ARG A 130 -2.01 4.67 -7.18
C ARG A 130 -0.96 3.71 -6.63
N LEU A 131 -1.43 2.67 -5.96
CA LEU A 131 -0.59 1.53 -5.60
C LEU A 131 -0.66 0.53 -6.77
N ILE A 132 0.47 0.27 -7.40
CA ILE A 132 0.58 -0.66 -8.51
C ILE A 132 1.07 -1.99 -7.97
N CYS A 133 0.29 -3.04 -8.22
CA CYS A 133 0.50 -4.37 -7.68
C CYS A 133 0.54 -5.42 -8.78
N HIS A 134 1.21 -6.53 -8.51
CA HIS A 134 0.90 -7.81 -9.17
C HIS A 134 -0.23 -8.50 -8.39
N LEU A 135 -1.25 -9.01 -9.08
CA LEU A 135 -2.31 -9.83 -8.48
C LEU A 135 -2.04 -11.31 -8.73
N SER A 136 -1.80 -12.07 -7.66
CA SER A 136 -1.70 -13.53 -7.68
C SER A 136 -2.81 -14.15 -6.82
N GLY A 137 -3.80 -14.76 -7.47
CA GLY A 137 -5.02 -15.22 -6.79
C GLY A 137 -5.79 -14.06 -6.16
N LYS A 138 -5.80 -13.98 -4.82
CA LYS A 138 -6.39 -12.88 -4.03
C LYS A 138 -5.35 -12.05 -3.27
N LYS A 139 -4.08 -12.21 -3.62
CA LYS A 139 -2.95 -11.47 -3.02
C LYS A 139 -2.52 -10.34 -3.93
N PHE A 140 -2.60 -9.12 -3.43
CA PHE A 140 -1.93 -7.99 -4.05
C PHE A 140 -0.51 -7.91 -3.53
N ILE A 141 0.45 -7.93 -4.44
CA ILE A 141 1.88 -7.76 -4.17
C ILE A 141 2.25 -6.36 -4.66
N PRO A 142 2.45 -5.37 -3.77
CA PRO A 142 2.86 -4.03 -4.18
C PRO A 142 4.22 -4.04 -4.87
N LEU A 143 4.33 -3.31 -5.98
CA LEU A 143 5.56 -3.25 -6.79
C LEU A 143 6.00 -1.81 -7.05
N LEU A 144 5.07 -0.85 -7.10
CA LEU A 144 5.37 0.56 -7.36
C LEU A 144 4.26 1.43 -6.78
N VAL A 145 4.61 2.67 -6.42
CA VAL A 145 3.61 3.71 -6.18
C VAL A 145 3.71 4.78 -7.25
N ASP A 146 2.63 4.99 -8.01
CA ASP A 146 2.47 6.19 -8.84
C ASP A 146 1.76 7.26 -8.00
N TYR A 147 2.55 8.15 -7.41
CA TYR A 147 2.05 9.24 -6.55
C TYR A 147 1.26 10.31 -7.31
N HIS A 148 1.46 10.39 -8.63
CA HIS A 148 1.04 11.52 -9.45
C HIS A 148 -0.02 11.16 -10.49
N HIS A 149 -0.38 9.88 -10.59
CA HIS A 149 -1.30 9.33 -11.59
C HIS A 149 -0.79 9.51 -13.04
N LEU A 150 0.53 9.52 -13.24
CA LEU A 150 1.15 9.73 -14.55
C LEU A 150 1.05 8.53 -15.49
N GLY A 151 0.71 7.32 -15.00
CA GLY A 151 0.40 6.19 -15.88
C GLY A 151 -0.88 6.37 -16.72
N TYR A 152 -1.76 7.29 -16.32
CA TYR A 152 -3.00 7.62 -17.02
C TYR A 152 -3.13 9.14 -17.19
N PRO A 153 -2.26 9.76 -18.04
CA PRO A 153 -2.26 11.20 -18.20
C PRO A 153 -3.58 11.66 -18.83
N SER A 154 -4.28 12.59 -18.16
CA SER A 154 -5.45 13.24 -18.75
C SER A 154 -4.99 14.36 -19.67
N LYS A 155 -5.57 14.44 -20.87
CA LYS A 155 -5.27 15.54 -21.82
C LYS A 155 -5.87 16.88 -21.38
N ASP A 156 -6.88 16.87 -20.51
CA ASP A 156 -7.76 18.01 -20.25
C ASP A 156 -7.51 18.71 -18.89
N HIS A 157 -6.49 18.29 -18.13
CA HIS A 157 -6.15 18.90 -16.85
C HIS A 157 -4.68 19.34 -16.84
N ASN A 158 -4.42 20.58 -16.39
CA ASN A 158 -3.07 21.06 -16.11
C ASN A 158 -2.50 20.22 -14.96
N GLY A 159 -1.73 19.21 -15.32
CA GLY A 159 -1.04 18.33 -14.38
C GLY A 159 -0.05 19.11 -13.52
N LYS A 160 0.22 18.60 -12.32
CA LYS A 160 1.29 19.11 -11.46
C LYS A 160 2.61 18.97 -12.21
N ASP A 161 3.42 20.04 -12.25
CA ASP A 161 4.77 19.95 -12.79
C ASP A 161 5.65 19.16 -11.82
N THR A 162 6.01 17.94 -12.22
CA THR A 162 6.81 16.99 -11.43
C THR A 162 8.26 16.92 -11.93
N SER A 163 8.65 17.77 -12.88
CA SER A 163 9.99 17.73 -13.50
C SER A 163 11.14 17.99 -12.52
N SER A 164 10.88 18.74 -11.46
CA SER A 164 11.86 19.09 -10.42
C SER A 164 11.89 18.11 -9.25
N TYR A 165 11.02 17.09 -9.24
CA TYR A 165 10.87 16.19 -8.10
C TYR A 165 11.98 15.17 -8.07
N ASN A 166 12.63 15.04 -6.92
CA ASN A 166 13.84 14.22 -6.76
C ASN A 166 13.90 13.45 -5.43
N PHE A 167 12.82 13.47 -4.64
CA PHE A 167 12.77 12.73 -3.38
C PHE A 167 12.39 11.25 -3.60
N CYS A 168 13.27 10.33 -3.22
CA CYS A 168 13.04 8.89 -3.21
C CYS A 168 12.95 8.37 -1.77
N PRO A 169 11.79 7.84 -1.32
CA PRO A 169 11.63 7.35 0.04
C PRO A 169 12.53 6.14 0.36
N TYR A 170 12.65 5.18 -0.56
CA TYR A 170 13.48 3.99 -0.36
C TYR A 170 14.95 4.35 -0.14
N ASP A 171 15.51 5.21 -0.99
CA ASP A 171 16.92 5.62 -0.87
C ASP A 171 17.15 6.52 0.36
N SER A 172 16.11 7.23 0.83
CA SER A 172 16.21 8.12 2.00
C SER A 172 16.07 7.39 3.33
N PHE A 173 15.23 6.35 3.41
CA PHE A 173 14.85 5.72 4.68
C PHE A 173 15.13 4.23 4.78
N VAL A 174 15.23 3.51 3.66
CA VAL A 174 15.42 2.05 3.66
C VAL A 174 16.87 1.68 3.37
N LEU A 175 17.47 2.20 2.29
CA LEU A 175 18.86 1.90 1.92
C LEU A 175 19.91 2.45 2.89
N LYS A 176 19.55 3.45 3.71
CA LYS A 176 20.47 4.09 4.67
C LYS A 176 20.57 3.39 6.02
N GLN A 177 19.88 2.26 6.20
CA GLN A 177 19.96 1.41 7.39
C GLN A 177 20.97 0.28 7.17
#